data_AF-A0A366IA63-F1
#
_entry.id   AF-A0A366IA63-F1
#
_cell.length_a   1.000
_cell.length_b   1.000
_cell.length_c   1.000
_cell.angle_alpha   90.00
_cell.angle_beta   90.00
_cell.angle_gamma   90.00
#
_symmetry.space_group_name_H-M   'P 1'
#
loop_
_entity.id
_entity.type
_entity.pdbx_description
1 polymer ?
#
loop_
_entity_poly.entity_id
_entity_poly.type
_entity_poly.pdbx_seq_one_letter_code
_entity_poly.pdbx_strand_id
1 'polypeptide(L)'
;MSFIFKKDINGKEVVFEVVAKPHSPNKLITASKYTGYKCSLFKISGKELSQTSDVRCYLETHQKTGPVFYLKNEALSLLEDICNTSFNKDSLYITIPELYKDKYIQMLDSLGLSQEEEEKKQRDENDKNIQEDDIIYITRSHLYIAVTYPFDSNRDTVESKLLTESIHHEELDSWVENTLAQYYVGMGCGSAQKYKMTYKDYRKFLEEYSSKLSKKSITPSI
;
A
#
# COMPACT_ATOMS: atom_id res chain seq x y z
N MET A 1 19.52 -5.66 2.45
CA MET A 1 19.91 -4.24 2.63
C MET A 1 19.47 -3.80 4.02
N SER A 2 20.24 -2.94 4.71
CA SER A 2 19.85 -2.38 6.02
C SER A 2 19.37 -0.93 5.87
N PHE A 3 18.37 -0.55 6.67
CA PHE A 3 17.86 0.81 6.76
C PHE A 3 17.73 1.21 8.22
N ILE A 4 18.21 2.41 8.54
CA ILE A 4 18.25 2.93 9.91
C ILE A 4 17.67 4.34 9.90
N PHE A 5 16.77 4.63 10.84
CA PHE A 5 16.34 5.98 11.11
C PHE A 5 16.14 6.23 12.61
N LYS A 6 16.04 7.51 12.94
CA LYS A 6 15.78 7.98 14.30
C LYS A 6 14.45 8.70 14.35
N LYS A 7 13.74 8.57 15.47
CA LYS A 7 12.48 9.28 15.70
C LYS A 7 12.33 9.61 17.18
N ASP A 8 11.92 10.84 17.47
CA ASP A 8 11.45 11.18 18.81
C ASP A 8 10.08 10.55 19.06
N ILE A 9 9.97 9.77 20.12
CA ILE A 9 8.73 9.18 20.59
C ILE A 9 8.63 9.50 22.08
N ASN A 10 7.65 10.33 22.43
CA ASN A 10 7.40 10.74 23.81
C ASN A 10 8.63 11.40 24.47
N GLY A 11 9.36 12.26 23.74
CA GLY A 11 10.55 12.96 24.24
C GLY A 11 11.79 12.09 24.38
N LYS A 12 11.78 10.89 23.76
CA LYS A 12 12.92 9.98 23.71
C LYS A 12 13.28 9.69 22.27
N GLU A 13 14.56 9.86 21.93
CA GLU A 13 15.09 9.43 20.63
C GLU A 13 15.15 7.90 20.59
N VAL A 14 14.39 7.32 19.65
CA VAL A 14 14.37 5.88 19.38
C VAL A 14 15.03 5.62 18.04
N VAL A 15 15.93 4.64 17.99
CA VAL A 15 16.61 4.22 16.76
C VAL A 15 15.94 2.96 16.23
N PHE A 16 15.47 3.00 14.99
CA PHE A 16 14.91 1.83 14.30
C PHE A 16 15.93 1.36 13.27
N GLU A 17 16.31 0.08 13.33
CA GLU A 17 17.16 -0.57 12.34
C GLU A 17 16.41 -1.77 11.77
N VAL A 18 16.33 -1.84 10.45
CA VAL A 18 15.69 -2.94 9.73
C VAL A 18 16.66 -3.53 8.72
N VAL A 19 16.69 -4.86 8.63
CA VAL A 19 17.28 -5.56 7.48
C VAL A 19 16.15 -6.26 6.77
N ALA A 20 15.83 -5.79 5.58
CA ALA A 20 14.84 -6.43 4.72
C ALA A 20 15.51 -7.48 3.82
N LYS A 21 14.82 -8.61 3.62
CA LYS A 21 15.14 -9.60 2.60
C LYS A 21 13.98 -9.67 1.59
N PRO A 22 14.24 -9.99 0.32
CA PRO A 22 13.18 -10.24 -0.65
C PRO A 22 12.25 -11.34 -0.12
N HIS A 23 10.96 -11.18 -0.32
CA HIS A 23 10.00 -12.22 0.04
C HIS A 23 10.05 -13.36 -0.97
N SER A 24 9.78 -14.59 -0.54
CA SER A 24 9.41 -15.64 -1.50
C SER A 24 7.96 -15.39 -1.94
N PRO A 25 7.63 -15.46 -3.26
CA PRO A 25 6.38 -14.95 -3.83
C PRO A 25 5.07 -15.56 -3.30
N ASN A 26 5.12 -16.59 -2.43
CA ASN A 26 3.95 -17.40 -2.11
C ASN A 26 3.12 -16.96 -0.89
N LYS A 27 3.43 -15.84 -0.21
CA LYS A 27 2.57 -15.35 0.90
C LYS A 27 2.53 -13.84 0.96
N LEU A 28 1.88 -13.21 0.00
CA LEU A 28 1.46 -11.82 0.15
C LEU A 28 0.58 -11.72 1.40
N ILE A 29 1.01 -10.90 2.37
CA ILE A 29 0.19 -10.59 3.54
C ILE A 29 -0.93 -9.67 3.03
N THR A 30 -2.09 -10.27 2.85
CA THR A 30 -3.33 -9.61 2.50
C THR A 30 -3.84 -8.85 3.73
N ALA A 31 -3.84 -7.52 3.65
CA ALA A 31 -4.60 -6.54 4.47
C ALA A 31 -3.84 -5.21 4.56
N SER A 32 -3.56 -4.59 3.41
CA SER A 32 -3.35 -3.14 3.24
C SER A 32 -2.66 -2.89 1.91
N LYS A 33 -3.11 -1.88 1.19
CA LYS A 33 -2.53 -1.18 0.04
C LYS A 33 -1.06 -1.38 -0.35
N TYR A 34 -0.10 -1.66 0.52
CA TYR A 34 1.29 -1.86 0.11
C TYR A 34 1.84 -3.12 0.77
N THR A 35 2.47 -3.95 -0.06
CA THR A 35 3.15 -5.19 0.27
C THR A 35 3.90 -5.07 1.60
N GLY A 36 3.41 -5.75 2.64
CA GLY A 36 4.14 -5.83 3.90
C GLY A 36 5.42 -6.62 3.66
N TYR A 37 6.59 -5.97 3.73
CA TYR A 37 7.85 -6.70 3.66
C TYR A 37 8.06 -7.47 4.96
N LYS A 38 8.45 -8.75 4.87
CA LYS A 38 8.96 -9.47 6.04
C LYS A 38 10.34 -8.93 6.34
N CYS A 39 10.41 -8.17 7.42
CA CYS A 39 11.64 -7.65 7.95
C CYS A 39 12.44 -8.89 8.44
N SER A 40 13.66 -9.13 7.92
CA SER A 40 14.46 -10.34 8.26
C SER A 40 15.21 -10.20 9.59
N LEU A 41 15.43 -8.95 9.98
CA LEU A 41 15.90 -8.51 11.28
C LEU A 41 15.27 -7.15 11.54
N PHE A 42 14.87 -6.91 12.79
CA PHE A 42 14.37 -5.62 13.24
C PHE A 42 14.91 -5.35 14.64
N LYS A 43 15.44 -4.13 14.83
CA LYS A 43 16.01 -3.67 16.09
C LYS A 43 15.37 -2.34 16.49
N ILE A 44 15.09 -2.22 17.78
CA ILE A 44 14.66 -0.96 18.41
C ILE A 44 15.71 -0.59 19.45
N SER A 45 16.38 0.53 19.22
CA SER A 45 17.49 1.04 20.04
C SER A 45 18.55 -0.02 20.35
N GLY A 46 18.96 -0.77 19.32
CA GLY A 46 20.00 -1.80 19.39
C GLY A 46 19.53 -3.17 19.90
N LYS A 47 18.30 -3.29 20.41
CA LYS A 47 17.72 -4.57 20.84
C LYS A 47 17.00 -5.25 19.69
N GLU A 48 17.44 -6.46 19.35
CA GLU A 48 16.86 -7.28 18.28
C GLU A 48 15.58 -7.96 18.74
N LEU A 49 14.56 -7.94 17.90
CA LEU A 49 13.31 -8.64 18.15
C LEU A 49 13.48 -10.14 17.92
N SER A 50 12.95 -10.95 18.83
CA SER A 50 12.92 -12.41 18.67
C SER A 50 11.96 -12.84 17.56
N GLN A 51 10.89 -12.07 17.34
CA GLN A 51 9.89 -12.32 16.30
C GLN A 51 9.74 -11.14 15.34
N THR A 52 10.42 -11.19 14.19
CA THR A 52 10.27 -10.14 13.17
C THR A 52 8.89 -10.09 12.52
N SER A 53 8.06 -11.14 12.68
CA SER A 53 6.64 -11.14 12.28
C SER A 53 5.75 -10.16 13.06
N ASP A 54 6.27 -9.61 14.15
CA ASP A 54 5.62 -8.57 14.94
C ASP A 54 5.79 -7.18 14.34
N VAL A 55 6.57 -7.06 13.26
CA VAL A 55 6.72 -5.85 12.49
C VAL A 55 6.25 -6.06 11.06
N ARG A 56 5.43 -5.13 10.58
CA ARG A 56 5.11 -5.03 9.16
C ARG A 56 5.64 -3.71 8.62
N CYS A 57 6.42 -3.84 7.55
CA CYS A 57 7.07 -2.73 6.87
C CYS A 57 6.15 -2.28 5.70
N TYR A 58 5.60 -1.04 5.72
CA TYR A 58 4.66 -0.52 4.71
C TYR A 58 5.16 0.76 4.02
N LEU A 59 4.88 0.92 2.72
CA LEU A 59 5.19 2.16 1.97
C LEU A 59 4.17 3.28 2.22
N GLU A 60 2.90 2.92 2.44
CA GLU A 60 1.84 3.81 2.91
C GLU A 60 0.71 2.92 3.47
N THR A 61 -0.24 3.50 4.20
CA THR A 61 -1.42 2.79 4.68
C THR A 61 -2.66 3.64 4.45
N HIS A 62 -3.86 3.04 4.51
CA HIS A 62 -5.11 3.80 4.46
C HIS A 62 -5.24 4.84 5.61
N GLN A 63 -4.42 4.72 6.67
CA GLN A 63 -4.44 5.61 7.85
C GLN A 63 -3.32 6.65 7.85
N LYS A 64 -2.26 6.44 7.04
CA LYS A 64 -1.05 7.26 7.05
C LYS A 64 -0.46 7.35 5.65
N THR A 65 -0.35 8.58 5.15
CA THR A 65 0.41 8.92 3.95
C THR A 65 1.91 8.76 4.23
N GLY A 66 2.60 8.00 3.38
CA GLY A 66 4.05 7.77 3.47
C GLY A 66 4.48 6.56 4.31
N PRO A 67 5.78 6.22 4.27
CA PRO A 67 6.30 4.95 4.75
C PRO A 67 6.21 4.81 6.27
N VAL A 68 5.82 3.61 6.72
CA VAL A 68 5.43 3.37 8.11
C VAL A 68 5.75 1.93 8.53
N PHE A 69 6.15 1.77 9.78
CA PHE A 69 6.23 0.47 10.44
C PHE A 69 5.01 0.25 11.32
N TYR A 70 4.36 -0.88 11.16
CA TYR A 70 3.32 -1.34 12.07
C TYR A 70 3.93 -2.32 13.05
N LEU A 71 3.87 -1.96 14.34
CA LEU A 71 4.38 -2.73 15.45
C LEU A 71 3.22 -3.35 16.23
N LYS A 72 3.37 -4.60 16.65
CA LYS A 72 2.46 -5.31 17.56
C LYS A 72 3.27 -6.14 18.56
N ASN A 73 2.61 -6.71 19.57
CA ASN A 73 3.20 -7.70 20.48
C ASN A 73 4.58 -7.28 21.02
N GLU A 74 5.62 -8.12 20.84
CA GLU A 74 6.98 -7.90 21.35
C GLU A 74 7.56 -6.56 20.88
N ALA A 75 7.33 -6.19 19.62
CA ALA A 75 7.83 -4.95 19.05
C ALA A 75 7.23 -3.71 19.72
N LEU A 76 5.93 -3.79 20.07
CA LEU A 76 5.25 -2.71 20.76
C LEU A 76 5.68 -2.64 22.23
N SER A 77 5.72 -3.78 22.93
CA SER A 77 6.14 -3.84 24.33
C SER A 77 7.57 -3.32 24.52
N LEU A 78 8.48 -3.68 23.61
CA LEU A 78 9.85 -3.17 23.64
C LEU A 78 9.92 -1.64 23.47
N LEU A 79 9.07 -1.10 22.58
CA LEU A 79 9.00 0.35 22.38
C LEU A 79 8.43 1.06 23.61
N GLU A 80 7.39 0.50 24.23
CA GLU A 80 6.79 0.99 25.48
C GLU A 80 7.84 1.04 26.61
N ASP A 81 8.62 -0.02 26.77
CA ASP A 81 9.72 -0.10 27.75
C ASP A 81 10.78 0.98 27.50
N ILE A 82 11.23 1.14 26.26
CA ILE A 82 12.22 2.17 25.89
C ILE A 82 11.65 3.55 26.18
N CYS A 83 10.39 3.79 25.82
CA CYS A 83 9.73 5.08 25.98
C CYS A 83 9.29 5.34 27.43
N ASN A 84 9.29 4.32 28.30
CA ASN A 84 8.70 4.37 29.65
C ASN A 84 7.26 4.90 29.61
N THR A 85 6.45 4.35 28.70
CA THR A 85 5.05 4.77 28.48
C THR A 85 4.22 3.59 28.00
N SER A 86 2.92 3.62 28.24
CA SER A 86 1.97 2.71 27.60
C SER A 86 1.16 3.45 26.56
N PHE A 87 1.09 2.90 25.35
CA PHE A 87 0.30 3.47 24.26
C PHE A 87 -1.18 3.05 24.32
N ASN A 88 -1.55 2.12 25.21
CA ASN A 88 -2.91 1.58 25.39
C ASN A 88 -3.56 1.12 24.06
N LYS A 89 -2.79 0.43 23.22
CA LYS A 89 -3.24 -0.10 21.91
C LYS A 89 -2.63 -1.47 21.68
N ASP A 90 -3.33 -2.32 20.94
CA ASP A 90 -2.81 -3.63 20.52
C ASP A 90 -1.72 -3.53 19.43
N SER A 91 -1.60 -2.36 18.81
CA SER A 91 -0.64 -2.07 17.76
C SER A 91 -0.37 -0.59 17.58
N LEU A 92 0.74 -0.26 16.93
CA LEU A 92 1.16 1.11 16.69
C LEU A 92 1.79 1.30 15.32
N TYR A 93 1.40 2.38 14.65
CA TYR A 93 2.02 2.84 13.40
C TYR A 93 3.12 3.88 13.68
N ILE A 94 4.34 3.58 13.25
CA ILE A 94 5.52 4.44 13.34
C ILE A 94 5.87 4.98 11.96
N THR A 95 5.46 6.21 11.67
CA THR A 95 5.82 6.90 10.42
C THR A 95 7.32 7.13 10.36
N ILE A 96 7.93 6.80 9.23
CA ILE A 96 9.32 7.13 8.90
C ILE A 96 9.37 8.63 8.58
N PRO A 97 10.26 9.41 9.22
CA PRO A 97 10.36 10.85 8.96
C PRO A 97 10.72 11.13 7.49
N GLU A 98 10.20 12.24 6.94
CA GLU A 98 10.35 12.58 5.51
C GLU A 98 11.82 12.59 5.06
N LEU A 99 12.73 13.04 5.92
CA LEU A 99 14.17 13.08 5.62
C LEU A 99 14.83 11.70 5.39
N TYR A 100 14.15 10.61 5.76
CA TYR A 100 14.60 9.23 5.54
C TYR A 100 13.81 8.51 4.44
N LYS A 101 12.79 9.14 3.86
CA LYS A 101 11.88 8.52 2.89
C LYS A 101 12.60 8.02 1.65
N ASP A 102 13.45 8.84 1.03
CA ASP A 102 14.16 8.46 -0.20
C ASP A 102 15.11 7.28 0.03
N LYS A 103 15.77 7.23 1.19
CA LYS A 103 16.63 6.10 1.59
C LYS A 103 15.83 4.82 1.81
N TYR A 104 14.62 4.94 2.35
CA TYR A 104 13.72 3.82 2.51
C TYR A 104 13.28 3.28 1.15
N ILE A 105 12.88 4.15 0.22
CA ILE A 105 12.49 3.79 -1.15
C ILE A 105 13.66 3.11 -1.88
N GLN A 106 14.86 3.69 -1.84
CA GLN A 106 16.06 3.07 -2.43
C GLN A 106 16.36 1.68 -1.87
N MET A 107 16.15 1.47 -0.56
CA MET A 107 16.28 0.14 0.02
C MET A 107 15.28 -0.84 -0.60
N LEU A 108 14.03 -0.44 -0.80
CA LEU A 108 13.00 -1.28 -1.43
C LEU A 108 13.33 -1.58 -2.90
N ASP A 109 13.75 -0.57 -3.67
CA ASP A 109 14.15 -0.73 -5.07
C ASP A 109 15.31 -1.73 -5.21
N SER A 110 16.30 -1.64 -4.30
CA SER A 110 17.45 -2.56 -4.29
C SER A 110 17.10 -4.03 -4.00
N LEU A 111 15.92 -4.29 -3.45
CA LEU A 111 15.44 -5.65 -3.20
C LEU A 111 14.82 -6.30 -4.45
N GLY A 112 14.84 -5.61 -5.60
CA GLY A 112 14.42 -6.16 -6.90
C GLY A 112 12.91 -6.32 -7.03
N LEU A 113 12.15 -5.65 -6.17
CA LEU A 113 10.69 -5.67 -6.20
C LEU A 113 10.24 -4.42 -6.95
N SER A 114 10.28 -4.46 -8.28
CA SER A 114 9.60 -3.44 -9.06
C SER A 114 8.09 -3.64 -8.81
N GLN A 115 7.50 -2.70 -8.08
CA GLN A 115 6.10 -2.73 -7.67
C GLN A 115 5.16 -2.96 -8.87
N GLU A 116 5.54 -2.43 -10.02
CA GLU A 116 4.79 -2.51 -11.27
C GLU A 116 4.73 -3.92 -11.86
N GLU A 117 5.82 -4.71 -11.81
CA GLU A 117 5.86 -6.02 -12.47
C GLU A 117 5.07 -7.10 -11.71
N GLU A 118 5.07 -7.07 -10.37
CA GLU A 118 4.28 -8.01 -9.57
C GLU A 118 2.79 -7.67 -9.59
N GLU A 119 2.42 -6.39 -9.51
CA GLU A 119 1.04 -5.94 -9.63
C GLU A 119 0.46 -6.23 -11.02
N LYS A 120 1.28 -6.11 -12.06
CA LYS A 120 0.92 -6.53 -13.41
C LYS A 120 0.74 -8.04 -13.50
N LYS A 121 1.64 -8.84 -12.94
CA LYS A 121 1.50 -10.31 -12.91
C LYS A 121 0.23 -10.77 -12.21
N GLN A 122 -0.07 -10.23 -11.02
CA GLN A 122 -1.26 -10.63 -10.27
C GLN A 122 -2.56 -10.27 -11.01
N ARG A 123 -2.57 -9.13 -11.68
CA ARG A 123 -3.69 -8.72 -12.54
C ARG A 123 -3.81 -9.59 -13.77
N ASP A 124 -2.70 -9.85 -14.47
CA ASP A 124 -2.66 -10.76 -15.60
C ASP A 124 -3.12 -12.17 -15.20
N GLU A 125 -2.95 -12.57 -13.93
CA GLU A 125 -3.49 -13.82 -13.38
C GLU A 125 -4.99 -13.74 -13.07
N ASN A 126 -5.46 -12.65 -12.46
CA ASN A 126 -6.89 -12.44 -12.19
C ASN A 126 -7.69 -12.31 -13.51
N ASP A 127 -7.14 -11.62 -14.49
CA ASP A 127 -7.73 -11.36 -15.80
C ASP A 127 -7.89 -12.65 -16.63
N LYS A 128 -7.12 -13.71 -16.33
CA LYS A 128 -7.29 -15.03 -16.97
C LYS A 128 -8.53 -15.78 -16.49
N ASN A 129 -9.02 -15.49 -15.29
CA ASN A 129 -10.07 -16.25 -14.61
C ASN A 129 -11.44 -15.54 -14.60
N ILE A 130 -11.54 -14.40 -15.28
CA ILE A 130 -12.74 -13.57 -15.33
C ILE A 130 -13.39 -13.58 -16.73
N GLN A 131 -14.71 -13.61 -16.78
CA GLN A 131 -15.51 -13.51 -18.01
C GLN A 131 -15.88 -12.05 -18.29
N GLU A 132 -16.24 -11.72 -19.54
CA GLU A 132 -16.55 -10.33 -19.92
C GLU A 132 -17.71 -9.72 -19.12
N ASP A 133 -18.73 -10.52 -18.82
CA ASP A 133 -19.96 -10.11 -18.15
C ASP A 133 -19.88 -10.20 -16.63
N ASP A 134 -18.75 -10.68 -16.11
CA ASP A 134 -18.52 -10.73 -14.67
C ASP A 134 -18.51 -9.33 -14.07
N ILE A 135 -19.05 -9.23 -12.86
CA ILE A 135 -19.15 -7.95 -12.16
C ILE A 135 -17.85 -7.65 -11.41
N ILE A 136 -17.32 -6.47 -11.67
CA ILE A 136 -16.22 -5.84 -10.95
C ILE A 136 -16.76 -4.72 -10.07
N TYR A 137 -16.18 -4.58 -8.88
CA TYR A 137 -16.39 -3.40 -8.04
C TYR A 137 -15.14 -2.53 -8.01
N ILE A 138 -15.34 -1.22 -8.11
CA ILE A 138 -14.29 -0.23 -7.89
C ILE A 138 -14.63 0.56 -6.64
N THR A 139 -13.66 0.74 -5.74
CA THR A 139 -13.79 1.59 -4.55
C THR A 139 -12.80 2.74 -4.67
N ARG A 140 -13.28 3.98 -4.70
CA ARG A 140 -12.47 5.20 -4.78
C ARG A 140 -12.59 6.04 -3.51
N SER A 141 -11.49 6.55 -3.00
CA SER A 141 -11.43 7.62 -2.01
C SER A 141 -10.35 8.62 -2.43
N HIS A 142 -10.27 9.75 -1.72
CA HIS A 142 -9.19 10.72 -1.87
C HIS A 142 -7.78 10.13 -1.63
N LEU A 143 -7.68 8.94 -1.03
CA LEU A 143 -6.41 8.25 -0.77
C LEU A 143 -6.20 7.06 -1.69
N TYR A 144 -7.21 6.59 -2.42
CA TYR A 144 -7.08 5.33 -3.17
C TYR A 144 -8.12 5.04 -4.22
N ILE A 145 -7.74 4.16 -5.15
CA ILE A 145 -8.70 3.39 -5.93
C ILE A 145 -8.35 1.90 -5.84
N ALA A 146 -9.34 1.07 -5.60
CA ALA A 146 -9.23 -0.37 -5.42
C ALA A 146 -10.22 -1.12 -6.32
N VAL A 147 -9.83 -2.29 -6.82
CA VAL A 147 -10.66 -3.15 -7.70
C VAL A 147 -10.91 -4.50 -7.02
N THR A 148 -12.16 -4.96 -7.04
CA THR A 148 -12.57 -6.25 -6.48
C THR A 148 -13.15 -7.14 -7.58
N TYR A 149 -12.52 -8.31 -7.76
CA TYR A 149 -12.93 -9.36 -8.70
C TYR A 149 -13.98 -10.30 -8.06
N PRO A 150 -14.85 -10.96 -8.86
CA PRO A 150 -15.99 -11.73 -8.34
C PRO A 150 -15.62 -13.02 -7.61
N PHE A 151 -14.46 -13.61 -7.93
CA PHE A 151 -13.95 -14.85 -7.30
C PHE A 151 -13.11 -14.59 -6.05
N ASP A 152 -12.88 -13.32 -5.69
CA ASP A 152 -12.27 -12.96 -4.43
C ASP A 152 -13.30 -13.09 -3.30
N SER A 153 -13.51 -14.32 -2.84
CA SER A 153 -14.39 -14.67 -1.71
C SER A 153 -13.98 -14.01 -0.39
N ASN A 154 -12.78 -13.45 -0.36
CA ASN A 154 -12.18 -12.79 0.75
C ASN A 154 -12.49 -11.28 0.62
N ARG A 155 -13.73 -10.91 0.96
CA ARG A 155 -14.28 -9.52 0.90
C ARG A 155 -13.38 -8.43 1.51
N ASP A 156 -12.40 -8.81 2.33
CA ASP A 156 -11.47 -7.92 3.02
C ASP A 156 -10.08 -7.80 2.35
N THR A 157 -9.77 -8.52 1.26
CA THR A 157 -8.36 -8.87 1.02
C THR A 157 -7.75 -8.71 -0.36
N VAL A 158 -8.41 -8.06 -1.33
CA VAL A 158 -7.71 -7.61 -2.55
C VAL A 158 -8.06 -6.16 -2.85
N GLU A 159 -7.30 -5.26 -2.23
CA GLU A 159 -7.13 -3.90 -2.72
C GLU A 159 -6.20 -3.96 -3.94
N SER A 160 -6.72 -4.37 -5.11
CA SER A 160 -6.02 -4.21 -6.38
C SER A 160 -5.93 -2.73 -6.67
N LYS A 161 -4.76 -2.18 -6.44
CA LYS A 161 -4.57 -0.78 -6.12
C LYS A 161 -4.17 0.03 -7.35
N LEU A 162 -5.02 -0.10 -8.33
CA LEU A 162 -4.58 -0.06 -9.71
C LEU A 162 -4.41 1.37 -10.23
N LEU A 163 -4.74 2.39 -9.43
CA LEU A 163 -4.89 3.76 -9.93
C LEU A 163 -4.40 4.79 -8.91
N THR A 164 -3.35 4.48 -8.14
CA THR A 164 -2.76 5.40 -7.16
C THR A 164 -2.10 6.63 -7.80
N GLU A 165 -1.79 6.58 -9.10
CA GLU A 165 -1.21 7.72 -9.80
C GLU A 165 -2.23 8.83 -10.06
N SER A 166 -3.54 8.55 -10.07
CA SER A 166 -4.58 9.57 -10.24
C SER A 166 -4.62 10.59 -9.09
N ILE A 167 -4.32 10.20 -7.86
CA ILE A 167 -4.45 11.03 -6.65
C ILE A 167 -3.51 12.24 -6.67
N HIS A 168 -2.43 12.16 -7.46
CA HIS A 168 -1.46 13.24 -7.63
C HIS A 168 -1.61 13.97 -8.97
N HIS A 169 -2.71 13.72 -9.71
CA HIS A 169 -2.94 14.24 -11.05
C HIS A 169 -4.38 14.77 -11.20
N GLU A 170 -4.62 16.05 -10.88
CA GLU A 170 -5.95 16.68 -10.87
C GLU A 170 -6.80 16.39 -12.12
N GLU A 171 -6.22 16.49 -13.33
CA GLU A 171 -6.95 16.21 -14.58
C GLU A 171 -7.27 14.72 -14.77
N LEU A 172 -6.37 13.83 -14.33
CA LEU A 172 -6.60 12.39 -14.41
C LEU A 172 -7.64 11.97 -13.36
N ASP A 173 -7.58 12.56 -12.17
CA ASP A 173 -8.54 12.35 -11.09
C ASP A 173 -9.94 12.80 -11.48
N SER A 174 -10.07 14.00 -12.07
CA SER A 174 -11.34 14.51 -12.60
C SER A 174 -11.89 13.62 -13.72
N TRP A 175 -11.04 13.13 -14.62
CA TRP A 175 -11.48 12.19 -15.66
C TRP A 175 -11.96 10.87 -15.07
N VAL A 176 -11.24 10.30 -14.09
CA VAL A 176 -11.65 9.06 -13.42
C VAL A 176 -13.00 9.25 -12.74
N GLU A 177 -13.20 10.35 -12.00
CA GLU A 177 -14.45 10.64 -11.32
C GLU A 177 -15.63 10.74 -12.30
N ASN A 178 -15.47 11.51 -13.37
CA ASN A 178 -16.51 11.68 -14.39
C ASN A 178 -16.83 10.36 -15.11
N THR A 179 -15.80 9.55 -15.41
CA THR A 179 -15.98 8.29 -16.13
C THR A 179 -16.65 7.22 -15.27
N LEU A 180 -16.32 7.20 -13.97
CA LEU A 180 -16.89 6.26 -13.01
C LEU A 180 -18.30 6.65 -12.54
N ALA A 181 -18.68 7.93 -12.60
CA ALA A 181 -19.97 8.43 -12.11
C ALA A 181 -21.19 7.64 -12.61
N GLN A 182 -21.18 7.18 -13.87
CA GLN A 182 -22.26 6.38 -14.46
C GLN A 182 -22.41 4.98 -13.84
N TYR A 183 -21.36 4.49 -13.16
CA TYR A 183 -21.30 3.17 -12.52
C TYR A 183 -21.51 3.25 -11.00
N TYR A 184 -21.85 4.44 -10.47
CA TYR A 184 -21.94 4.67 -9.03
C TYR A 184 -23.07 3.86 -8.39
N VAL A 185 -22.74 3.17 -7.28
CA VAL A 185 -23.69 2.32 -6.54
C VAL A 185 -23.80 2.67 -5.05
N GLY A 186 -23.03 3.64 -4.57
CA GLY A 186 -23.16 4.14 -3.20
C GLY A 186 -21.83 4.39 -2.50
N MET A 187 -21.90 4.56 -1.19
CA MET A 187 -20.75 4.81 -0.33
C MET A 187 -20.29 3.52 0.37
N GLY A 188 -18.97 3.35 0.49
CA GLY A 188 -18.28 2.36 1.31
C GLY A 188 -17.84 2.91 2.66
N CYS A 189 -17.06 2.11 3.39
CA CYS A 189 -16.44 2.54 4.64
C CYS A 189 -15.49 3.74 4.40
N GLY A 190 -15.42 4.67 5.35
CA GLY A 190 -14.48 5.81 5.27
C GLY A 190 -14.78 6.83 4.16
N SER A 191 -16.06 6.97 3.77
CA SER A 191 -16.50 7.87 2.69
C SER A 191 -15.95 7.54 1.30
N ALA A 192 -15.51 6.29 1.08
CA ALA A 192 -15.12 5.85 -0.25
C ALA A 192 -16.36 5.69 -1.16
N GLN A 193 -16.30 6.15 -2.40
CA GLN A 193 -17.32 5.90 -3.42
C GLN A 193 -17.15 4.48 -3.97
N LYS A 194 -18.26 3.77 -4.18
CA LYS A 194 -18.30 2.45 -4.78
C LYS A 194 -18.96 2.50 -6.15
N TYR A 195 -18.38 1.77 -7.07
CA TYR A 195 -18.84 1.63 -8.45
C TYR A 195 -18.96 0.16 -8.81
N LYS A 196 -19.94 -0.17 -9.66
CA LYS A 196 -20.21 -1.52 -10.14
C LYS A 196 -20.27 -1.50 -11.67
N MET A 197 -19.43 -2.30 -12.31
CA MET A 197 -19.38 -2.39 -13.77
C MET A 197 -19.07 -3.82 -14.22
N THR A 198 -19.29 -4.10 -15.50
CA THR A 198 -18.84 -5.35 -16.09
C THR A 198 -17.33 -5.34 -16.24
N TYR A 199 -16.70 -6.52 -16.27
CA TYR A 199 -15.27 -6.63 -16.55
C TYR A 199 -14.91 -6.08 -17.94
N LYS A 200 -15.82 -6.21 -18.91
CA LYS A 200 -15.70 -5.59 -20.22
C LYS A 200 -15.56 -4.06 -20.16
N ASP A 201 -16.42 -3.40 -19.39
CA ASP A 201 -16.37 -1.95 -19.23
C ASP A 201 -15.15 -1.52 -18.41
N TYR A 202 -14.78 -2.33 -17.42
CA TYR A 202 -13.55 -2.15 -16.65
C TYR A 202 -12.29 -2.21 -17.53
N ARG A 203 -12.18 -3.18 -18.46
CA ARG A 203 -11.04 -3.26 -19.39
C ARG A 203 -10.93 -2.02 -20.28
N LYS A 204 -12.05 -1.54 -20.82
CA LYS A 204 -12.06 -0.29 -21.60
C LYS A 204 -11.59 0.89 -20.76
N PHE A 205 -12.08 0.99 -19.52
CA PHE A 205 -11.66 2.01 -18.58
C PHE A 205 -10.14 1.96 -18.33
N LEU A 206 -9.55 0.77 -18.16
CA LEU A 206 -8.11 0.59 -17.99
C LEU A 206 -7.31 1.02 -19.22
N GLU A 207 -7.75 0.64 -20.43
CA GLU A 207 -7.10 1.02 -21.69
C GLU A 207 -7.07 2.55 -21.86
N GLU A 208 -8.19 3.21 -21.58
CA GLU A 208 -8.29 4.67 -21.64
C GLU A 208 -7.44 5.34 -20.56
N TYR A 209 -7.43 4.79 -19.34
CA TYR A 209 -6.60 5.27 -18.23
C TYR A 209 -5.11 5.20 -18.59
N SER A 210 -4.62 4.06 -19.08
CA SER A 210 -3.23 3.88 -19.49
C SER A 210 -2.84 4.79 -20.67
N SER A 211 -3.75 5.04 -21.62
CA SER A 211 -3.53 6.00 -22.70
C SER A 211 -3.39 7.43 -22.19
N LYS A 212 -4.19 7.83 -21.18
CA LYS A 212 -4.14 9.17 -20.59
C LYS A 212 -2.89 9.37 -19.73
N LEU A 213 -2.47 8.33 -19.01
CA LEU A 213 -1.24 8.32 -18.23
C LEU A 213 0.00 8.49 -19.12
N SER A 214 0.10 7.69 -20.19
CA SER A 214 1.23 7.72 -21.12
C SER A 214 1.33 9.00 -21.96
N LYS A 215 0.22 9.68 -22.25
CA LYS A 215 0.24 10.99 -22.93
C LYS A 215 0.83 12.10 -22.07
N LYS A 216 0.77 12.01 -20.73
CA LYS A 216 1.32 13.01 -19.83
C LYS A 216 2.80 12.84 -19.53
N SER A 217 3.31 11.60 -19.49
CA SER A 217 4.74 11.32 -19.29
C SER A 217 5.63 11.83 -20.44
N ILE A 218 5.05 12.28 -21.55
CA ILE A 218 5.75 12.80 -22.73
C ILE A 218 5.87 14.33 -22.72
N THR A 219 5.22 15.05 -21.79
CA THR A 219 5.36 16.52 -21.72
C THR A 219 6.67 16.87 -21.01
N PRO A 220 7.72 17.36 -21.69
CA PRO A 220 8.90 17.86 -21.01
C PRO A 220 8.48 19.17 -20.33
N SER A 221 8.80 19.31 -19.05
CA SER A 221 8.75 20.61 -18.39
C SER A 221 9.58 21.61 -19.21
N ILE A 222 8.94 22.62 -19.77
CA ILE A 222 9.61 23.79 -20.37
C ILE A 222 9.94 24.77 -19.24
#